data_AF-U1WF49-F1
#
_entry.id   AF-U1WF49-F1
#
_cell.length_a   1.000
_cell.length_b   1.000
_cell.length_c   1.000
_cell.angle_alpha   90.00
_cell.angle_beta   90.00
_cell.angle_gamma   90.00
#
_symmetry.space_group_name_H-M   'P 1'
#
loop_
_entity.id
_entity.type
_entity.pdbx_description
1 polymer ?
#
loop_
_entity_poly.entity_id
_entity_poly.type
_entity_poly.pdbx_seq_one_letter_code
_entity_poly.pdbx_strand_id
1 'polypeptide(L)'
;MKIYYRGYKMSNELSGSLIESKKKKSIFKRWWFWGLSIFVLIVVAIISSDGGSTAYELAKMQTMSKQQIIEKFGKPDEIVRDDKDGFMYGYHAGFDVRGTDKGALEINLSSDRVKKQGVDTYKIFDVFLGDSFDESVKKLGKPNQSGLKDGKKNAMYLTKEDFLLIFTTEYDSDKIAAIRYVAYDESAESIALDISKMLGLIATEEEIKKIFDIKDKNSNSDATTYSIEGFNMIVENQNNIVKSIWLTNGIYNIHGIRIGDSIDKANKLFGPPKNSSEGVKNTTQYIYKYEGDTNPKRIIISIDKNSKKIGYVEMVAS
;
A
#
# COMPACT_ATOMS: atom_id res chain seq x y z
N MET A 1 59.24 42.92 79.83
CA MET A 1 59.28 42.13 81.07
C MET A 1 59.17 40.66 80.67
N LYS A 2 60.20 39.85 80.96
CA LYS A 2 60.18 38.38 80.79
C LYS A 2 59.14 37.78 81.74
N ILE A 3 58.56 36.64 81.40
CA ILE A 3 58.69 35.37 82.15
C ILE A 3 57.91 34.25 81.44
N TYR A 4 58.58 33.10 81.36
CA TYR A 4 58.18 31.78 80.85
C TYR A 4 57.33 30.98 81.87
N TYR A 5 56.86 29.79 81.45
CA TYR A 5 56.65 28.50 82.15
C TYR A 5 55.27 27.91 81.76
N ARG A 6 55.10 26.74 81.12
CA ARG A 6 55.71 25.38 81.15
C ARG A 6 55.32 24.54 82.37
N GLY A 7 54.49 23.51 82.16
CA GLY A 7 54.25 22.34 83.02
C GLY A 7 53.01 21.57 82.51
N TYR A 8 53.09 20.40 81.84
CA TYR A 8 53.46 19.01 82.21
C TYR A 8 52.57 18.31 83.26
N LYS A 9 51.76 17.33 82.82
CA LYS A 9 51.72 15.88 83.24
C LYS A 9 50.49 15.19 82.60
N MET A 10 50.66 14.09 81.84
CA MET A 10 50.61 12.66 82.25
C MET A 10 49.29 12.25 82.92
N SER A 11 48.65 11.11 82.69
CA SER A 11 48.70 9.98 81.73
C SER A 11 47.55 9.04 82.14
N ASN A 12 47.34 7.96 81.38
CA ASN A 12 46.56 6.73 81.65
C ASN A 12 45.24 6.65 80.84
N GLU A 13 45.22 5.81 79.80
CA GLU A 13 44.73 4.40 79.80
C GLU A 13 43.18 4.36 79.87
N LEU A 14 42.42 3.55 79.13
CA LEU A 14 42.65 2.39 78.28
C LEU A 14 41.32 2.13 77.53
N SER A 15 41.41 1.50 76.35
CA SER A 15 40.40 0.63 75.70
C SER A 15 39.14 1.25 75.04
N GLY A 16 38.81 0.74 73.84
CA GLY A 16 37.44 0.78 73.31
C GLY A 16 37.25 1.12 71.83
N SER A 17 37.55 0.17 70.95
CA SER A 17 36.89 -0.16 69.66
C SER A 17 36.30 0.91 68.71
N LEU A 18 36.68 0.75 67.42
CA LEU A 18 35.89 0.91 66.18
C LEU A 18 35.46 2.34 65.76
N ILE A 19 35.99 2.81 64.62
CA ILE A 19 35.27 3.00 63.33
C ILE A 19 36.20 3.70 62.31
N GLU A 20 36.38 3.07 61.14
CA GLU A 20 37.01 3.63 59.94
C GLU A 20 36.24 4.84 59.39
N SER A 21 36.94 5.85 58.86
CA SER A 21 36.40 6.69 57.77
C SER A 21 37.41 6.79 56.62
N LYS A 22 37.25 5.89 55.65
CA LYS A 22 37.94 5.95 54.35
C LYS A 22 37.21 6.90 53.40
N LYS A 23 38.00 7.77 52.76
CA LYS A 23 37.63 8.68 51.67
C LYS A 23 36.74 8.03 50.60
N LYS A 24 35.55 8.59 50.35
CA LYS A 24 34.73 8.27 49.18
C LYS A 24 35.37 8.91 47.93
N LYS A 25 35.89 8.08 47.03
CA LYS A 25 36.31 8.49 45.67
C LYS A 25 35.05 8.83 44.85
N SER A 26 35.12 9.96 44.14
CA SER A 26 34.09 10.46 43.23
C SER A 26 33.80 9.44 42.12
N ILE A 27 32.54 9.01 42.04
CA ILE A 27 32.03 8.03 41.07
C ILE A 27 31.48 8.73 39.81
N PHE A 28 31.65 10.05 39.68
CA PHE A 28 31.02 10.89 38.65
C PHE A 28 31.77 11.00 37.32
N LYS A 29 32.69 10.06 37.00
CA LYS A 29 33.44 10.07 35.73
C LYS A 29 33.27 8.85 34.83
N ARG A 30 32.23 8.03 35.05
CA ARG A 30 32.00 6.81 34.25
C ARG A 30 30.60 6.66 33.65
N TRP A 31 29.76 7.70 33.69
CA TRP A 31 28.39 7.65 33.11
C TRP A 31 28.32 8.00 31.62
N TRP A 32 29.25 8.80 31.08
CA TRP A 32 29.28 9.12 29.65
C TRP A 32 29.58 7.88 28.78
N PHE A 33 30.37 6.93 29.28
CA PHE A 33 30.75 5.74 28.52
C PHE A 33 29.56 4.78 28.32
N TRP A 34 28.58 4.74 29.23
CA TRP A 34 27.37 3.93 29.05
C TRP A 34 26.36 4.58 28.11
N GLY A 35 26.27 5.92 28.11
CA GLY A 35 25.45 6.66 27.14
C GLY A 35 25.94 6.45 25.70
N LEU A 36 27.26 6.44 25.47
CA LEU A 36 27.82 6.24 24.14
C LEU A 36 27.70 4.78 23.66
N SER A 37 27.85 3.78 24.54
CA SER A 37 27.65 2.37 24.20
C SER A 37 26.19 2.04 23.84
N ILE A 38 25.22 2.68 24.52
CA ILE A 38 23.80 2.54 24.19
C ILE A 38 23.47 3.29 22.89
N PHE A 39 24.08 4.45 22.63
CA PHE A 39 23.88 5.17 21.37
C PHE A 39 24.48 4.42 20.16
N VAL A 40 25.64 3.78 20.33
CA VAL A 40 26.24 2.92 19.29
C VAL A 40 25.44 1.62 19.12
N LEU A 41 24.89 1.03 20.19
CA LEU A 41 24.01 -0.14 20.06
C LEU A 41 22.64 0.19 19.44
N ILE A 42 22.09 1.39 19.64
CA ILE A 42 20.85 1.81 18.98
C ILE A 42 21.09 2.16 17.50
N VAL A 43 22.26 2.70 17.15
CA VAL A 43 22.63 2.98 15.74
C VAL A 43 23.07 1.70 15.00
N VAL A 44 23.59 0.68 15.71
CA VAL A 44 23.99 -0.61 15.11
C VAL A 44 22.88 -1.67 15.16
N ALA A 45 21.88 -1.57 16.06
CA ALA A 45 20.72 -2.48 16.06
C ALA A 45 19.66 -2.16 14.99
N ILE A 46 19.81 -1.07 14.24
CA ILE A 46 19.11 -0.89 12.94
C ILE A 46 19.87 -1.64 11.81
N ILE A 47 21.08 -2.13 12.08
CA ILE A 47 21.91 -2.89 11.15
C ILE A 47 22.15 -4.29 11.73
N SER A 48 21.10 -5.08 11.95
CA SER A 48 21.26 -6.54 12.09
C SER A 48 19.94 -7.31 12.01
N SER A 49 19.51 -7.62 10.78
CA SER A 49 19.13 -9.00 10.38
C SER A 49 18.67 -8.99 8.92
N ASP A 50 19.24 -9.90 8.13
CA ASP A 50 18.96 -10.22 6.72
C ASP A 50 19.36 -9.18 5.68
N GLY A 51 20.62 -9.26 5.19
CA GLY A 51 21.06 -8.83 3.85
C GLY A 51 20.38 -7.61 3.22
N GLY A 52 20.07 -6.59 4.03
CA GLY A 52 19.06 -5.60 3.70
C GLY A 52 19.67 -4.51 2.82
N SER A 53 19.12 -4.36 1.62
CA SER A 53 19.48 -3.25 0.74
C SER A 53 19.34 -1.91 1.48
N THR A 54 20.37 -1.06 1.39
CA THR A 54 20.40 0.31 1.95
C THR A 54 19.46 1.27 1.23
N ALA A 55 18.82 0.81 0.14
CA ALA A 55 17.90 1.59 -0.64
C ALA A 55 16.63 1.93 0.13
N TYR A 56 16.09 3.11 -0.17
CA TYR A 56 14.94 3.62 0.54
C TYR A 56 13.62 3.10 -0.04
N GLU A 57 12.77 2.55 0.82
CA GLU A 57 11.41 2.09 0.50
C GLU A 57 10.46 3.29 0.33
N LEU A 58 10.18 3.66 -0.91
CA LEU A 58 9.35 4.83 -1.24
C LEU A 58 7.89 4.64 -0.81
N ALA A 59 7.37 3.41 -0.70
CA ALA A 59 6.00 3.17 -0.21
C ALA A 59 5.74 3.80 1.17
N LYS A 60 6.78 4.04 1.97
CA LYS A 60 6.67 4.74 3.26
C LYS A 60 6.15 6.18 3.14
N MET A 61 6.22 6.81 1.97
CA MET A 61 5.69 8.16 1.76
C MET A 61 4.17 8.25 1.86
N GLN A 62 3.45 7.12 1.82
CA GLN A 62 1.99 7.07 2.00
C GLN A 62 1.52 7.69 3.32
N THR A 63 2.37 7.69 4.33
CA THR A 63 2.06 8.22 5.66
C THR A 63 2.89 9.46 6.01
N MET A 64 3.70 9.94 5.06
CA MET A 64 4.53 11.13 5.24
C MET A 64 3.78 12.37 4.80
N SER A 65 3.79 13.40 5.65
CA SER A 65 3.31 14.71 5.22
C SER A 65 4.21 15.29 4.13
N LYS A 66 3.68 16.28 3.41
CA LYS A 66 4.42 17.05 2.40
C LYS A 66 5.76 17.57 2.94
N GLN A 67 5.78 18.12 4.16
CA GLN A 67 6.99 18.64 4.80
C GLN A 67 7.99 17.52 5.11
N GLN A 68 7.53 16.37 5.60
CA GLN A 68 8.41 15.23 5.88
C GLN A 68 9.08 14.69 4.62
N ILE A 69 8.37 14.69 3.48
CA ILE A 69 8.94 14.33 2.18
C ILE A 69 10.05 15.33 1.81
N ILE A 70 9.79 16.63 1.89
CA ILE A 70 10.79 17.67 1.57
C ILE A 70 12.00 17.61 2.51
N GLU A 71 11.80 17.43 3.81
CA GLU A 71 12.88 17.30 4.79
C GLU A 71 13.77 16.08 4.49
N LYS A 72 13.17 15.00 4.01
CA LYS A 72 13.88 13.74 3.75
C LYS A 72 14.61 13.70 2.42
N PHE A 73 13.97 14.20 1.35
CA PHE A 73 14.49 14.11 -0.02
C PHE A 73 15.08 15.43 -0.52
N GLY A 74 15.00 16.49 0.30
CA GLY A 74 15.37 17.84 -0.09
C GLY A 74 14.30 18.53 -0.92
N LYS A 75 14.66 19.71 -1.44
CA LYS A 75 13.78 20.46 -2.33
C LYS A 75 13.54 19.65 -3.62
N PRO A 76 12.30 19.58 -4.12
CA PRO A 76 12.02 18.92 -5.37
C PRO A 76 12.73 19.63 -6.53
N ASP A 77 13.13 18.86 -7.54
CA ASP A 77 13.75 19.37 -8.75
C ASP A 77 12.70 20.02 -9.68
N GLU A 78 11.48 19.48 -9.66
CA GLU A 78 10.34 19.96 -10.44
C GLU A 78 9.10 20.06 -9.54
N ILE A 79 8.40 21.19 -9.60
CA ILE A 79 7.12 21.39 -8.91
C ILE A 79 6.05 21.55 -9.99
N VAL A 80 5.29 20.50 -10.25
CA VAL A 80 4.17 20.53 -11.20
C VAL A 80 2.94 21.16 -10.55
N ARG A 81 2.73 20.85 -9.27
CA ARG A 81 1.61 21.37 -8.46
C ARG A 81 2.02 21.49 -7.00
N ASP A 82 1.63 22.57 -6.34
CA ASP A 82 1.69 22.71 -4.89
C ASP A 82 0.64 23.75 -4.44
N ASP A 83 -0.53 23.26 -4.07
CA ASP A 83 -1.64 24.10 -3.63
C ASP A 83 -2.45 23.40 -2.53
N LYS A 84 -3.61 23.99 -2.19
CA LYS A 84 -4.48 23.52 -1.11
C LYS A 84 -5.08 22.13 -1.34
N ASP A 85 -5.20 21.66 -2.59
CA ASP A 85 -5.78 20.35 -2.88
C ASP A 85 -4.71 19.26 -3.03
N GLY A 86 -3.42 19.62 -3.03
CA GLY A 86 -2.33 18.65 -2.98
C GLY A 86 -1.03 19.14 -3.63
N PHE A 87 -0.12 18.20 -3.81
CA PHE A 87 1.20 18.45 -4.41
C PHE A 87 1.54 17.40 -5.46
N MET A 88 2.42 17.78 -6.39
CA MET A 88 3.07 16.90 -7.35
C MET A 88 4.50 17.40 -7.58
N TYR A 89 5.45 16.57 -7.16
CA TYR A 89 6.87 16.86 -7.14
C TYR A 89 7.64 15.83 -7.97
N GLY A 90 8.62 16.30 -8.74
CA GLY A 90 9.59 15.47 -9.43
C GLY A 90 10.97 15.58 -8.78
N TYR A 91 11.63 14.43 -8.61
CA TYR A 91 12.99 14.31 -8.13
C TYR A 91 13.84 13.65 -9.22
N HIS A 92 14.89 14.33 -9.66
CA HIS A 92 15.88 13.82 -10.63
C HIS A 92 16.67 12.62 -10.12
N ALA A 93 16.45 12.24 -8.86
CA ALA A 93 16.90 11.01 -8.25
C ALA A 93 16.12 9.77 -8.75
N GLY A 94 15.11 9.96 -9.60
CA GLY A 94 14.46 8.87 -10.34
C GLY A 94 12.97 8.67 -10.06
N PHE A 95 12.34 9.54 -9.27
CA PHE A 95 10.93 9.37 -8.91
C PHE A 95 10.12 10.66 -8.91
N ASP A 96 8.83 10.51 -9.18
CA ASP A 96 7.81 11.53 -8.98
C ASP A 96 6.91 11.09 -7.82
N VAL A 97 6.38 12.06 -7.07
CA VAL A 97 5.41 11.83 -6.01
C VAL A 97 4.28 12.85 -6.09
N ARG A 98 3.04 12.35 -6.01
CA ARG A 98 1.82 13.15 -5.91
C ARG A 98 1.08 12.75 -4.65
N GLY A 99 0.51 13.73 -3.95
CA GLY A 99 -0.18 13.46 -2.70
C GLY A 99 -0.96 14.64 -2.16
N THR A 100 -1.39 14.47 -0.91
CA THR A 100 -2.02 15.52 -0.10
C THR A 100 -1.22 15.72 1.17
N ASP A 101 -1.62 16.66 2.03
CA ASP A 101 -0.97 16.83 3.34
C ASP A 101 -0.97 15.56 4.22
N LYS A 102 -1.84 14.59 3.91
CA LYS A 102 -1.95 13.31 4.63
C LYS A 102 -0.96 12.25 4.16
N GLY A 103 -0.35 12.40 2.99
CA GLY A 103 0.44 11.31 2.40
C GLY A 103 0.53 11.34 0.88
N ALA A 104 1.49 10.58 0.36
CA ALA A 104 1.55 10.25 -1.05
C ALA A 104 0.35 9.39 -1.48
N LEU A 105 -0.29 9.78 -2.58
CA LEU A 105 -1.34 9.03 -3.26
C LEU A 105 -0.80 8.34 -4.51
N GLU A 106 0.31 8.82 -5.07
CA GLU A 106 0.95 8.22 -6.23
C GLU A 106 2.46 8.44 -6.12
N ILE A 107 3.22 7.37 -6.39
CA ILE A 107 4.68 7.40 -6.48
C ILE A 107 5.04 6.67 -7.76
N ASN A 108 5.82 7.31 -8.62
CA ASN A 108 6.30 6.75 -9.87
C ASN A 108 7.83 6.73 -9.83
N LEU A 109 8.43 5.54 -9.79
CA LEU A 109 9.86 5.33 -9.95
C LEU A 109 10.10 4.93 -11.41
N SER A 110 10.94 5.67 -12.14
CA SER A 110 11.14 5.44 -13.58
C SER A 110 12.58 5.76 -14.00
N SER A 111 13.14 4.92 -14.86
CA SER A 111 14.48 5.11 -15.42
C SER A 111 14.64 6.45 -16.15
N ASP A 112 13.57 6.94 -16.78
CA ASP A 112 13.57 8.22 -17.52
C ASP A 112 13.78 9.44 -16.62
N ARG A 113 13.51 9.31 -15.30
CA ARG A 113 13.70 10.38 -14.32
C ARG A 113 15.11 10.40 -13.71
N VAL A 114 15.93 9.37 -13.95
CA VAL A 114 17.27 9.24 -13.37
C VAL A 114 18.26 10.10 -14.16
N LYS A 115 18.65 11.27 -13.61
CA LYS A 115 19.68 12.13 -14.23
C LYS A 115 21.11 11.89 -13.73
N LYS A 116 21.28 11.09 -12.67
CA LYS A 116 22.60 10.71 -12.11
C LYS A 116 22.65 9.20 -11.92
N GLN A 117 23.75 8.57 -12.35
CA GLN A 117 23.95 7.11 -12.28
C GLN A 117 23.78 6.60 -10.84
N GLY A 118 22.68 5.86 -10.59
CA GLY A 118 22.36 5.29 -9.29
C GLY A 118 20.93 4.72 -9.26
N VAL A 119 20.68 3.65 -10.01
CA VAL A 119 19.36 2.97 -10.10
C VAL A 119 18.95 2.23 -8.83
N ASP A 120 19.90 1.96 -7.92
CA ASP A 120 19.67 1.16 -6.71
C ASP A 120 19.38 2.02 -5.46
N THR A 121 19.03 3.29 -5.63
CA THR A 121 18.83 4.22 -4.50
C THR A 121 17.45 4.05 -3.85
N TYR A 122 16.46 3.70 -4.66
CA TYR A 122 15.05 3.64 -4.25
C TYR A 122 14.41 2.33 -4.69
N LYS A 123 13.45 1.89 -3.90
CA LYS A 123 12.68 0.68 -4.15
C LYS A 123 11.23 0.88 -3.75
N ILE A 124 10.36 0.05 -4.30
CA ILE A 124 8.97 -0.08 -3.86
C ILE A 124 8.68 -1.57 -3.65
N PHE A 125 8.28 -1.96 -2.43
CA PHE A 125 8.09 -3.37 -2.03
C PHE A 125 9.29 -4.26 -2.37
N ASP A 126 10.49 -3.75 -2.07
CA ASP A 126 11.76 -4.40 -2.41
C ASP A 126 11.96 -4.76 -3.91
N VAL A 127 11.37 -3.97 -4.80
CA VAL A 127 11.60 -4.03 -6.26
C VAL A 127 12.31 -2.75 -6.72
N PHE A 128 13.31 -2.92 -7.58
CA PHE A 128 14.18 -1.88 -8.12
C PHE A 128 14.00 -1.69 -9.62
N LEU A 129 14.47 -0.54 -10.12
CA LEU A 129 14.69 -0.38 -11.56
C LEU A 129 15.85 -1.27 -12.00
N GLY A 130 15.70 -1.96 -13.13
CA GLY A 130 16.70 -2.90 -13.65
C GLY A 130 16.65 -4.31 -13.02
N ASP A 131 15.75 -4.55 -12.06
CA ASP A 131 15.48 -5.91 -11.58
C ASP A 131 14.92 -6.79 -12.71
N SER A 132 15.12 -8.10 -12.58
CA SER A 132 14.42 -9.09 -13.40
C SER A 132 12.94 -9.13 -13.02
N PHE A 133 12.06 -8.92 -13.99
CA PHE A 133 10.62 -8.98 -13.83
C PHE A 133 10.18 -10.34 -13.29
N ASP A 134 10.69 -11.42 -13.88
CA ASP A 134 10.32 -12.78 -13.48
C ASP A 134 10.77 -13.08 -12.03
N GLU A 135 11.93 -12.59 -11.59
CA GLU A 135 12.39 -12.72 -10.20
C GLU A 135 11.57 -11.86 -9.23
N SER A 136 11.26 -10.62 -9.57
CA SER A 136 10.42 -9.74 -8.75
C SER A 136 9.01 -10.30 -8.59
N VAL A 137 8.40 -10.81 -9.67
CA VAL A 137 7.10 -11.47 -9.62
C VAL A 137 7.16 -12.72 -8.75
N LYS A 138 8.19 -13.55 -8.88
CA LYS A 138 8.36 -14.74 -8.04
C LYS A 138 8.48 -14.39 -6.56
N LYS A 139 9.19 -13.31 -6.22
CA LYS A 139 9.37 -12.81 -4.85
C LYS A 139 8.08 -12.29 -4.24
N LEU A 140 7.28 -11.54 -5.01
CA LEU A 140 6.02 -10.96 -4.55
C LEU A 140 4.84 -11.94 -4.62
N GLY A 141 4.99 -13.03 -5.35
CA GLY A 141 3.94 -14.02 -5.60
C GLY A 141 3.09 -13.68 -6.83
N LYS A 142 2.00 -14.44 -6.99
CA LYS A 142 1.11 -14.32 -8.15
C LYS A 142 0.50 -12.91 -8.20
N PRO A 143 0.68 -12.14 -9.29
CA PRO A 143 0.03 -10.85 -9.45
C PRO A 143 -1.48 -11.01 -9.61
N ASN A 144 -2.23 -9.95 -9.31
CA ASN A 144 -3.66 -9.91 -9.59
C ASN A 144 -3.93 -9.86 -11.10
N GLN A 145 -3.05 -9.20 -11.86
CA GLN A 145 -3.07 -9.18 -13.31
C GLN A 145 -1.64 -9.09 -13.85
N SER A 146 -1.36 -9.81 -14.93
CA SER A 146 -0.12 -9.67 -15.67
C SER A 146 -0.36 -9.87 -17.17
N GLY A 147 0.56 -9.39 -17.99
CA GLY A 147 0.46 -9.54 -19.44
C GLY A 147 1.67 -9.01 -20.19
N LEU A 148 1.76 -9.39 -21.46
CA LEU A 148 2.70 -8.83 -22.43
C LEU A 148 1.93 -7.90 -23.35
N LYS A 149 2.31 -6.61 -23.38
CA LYS A 149 1.70 -5.61 -24.26
C LYS A 149 2.79 -4.78 -24.89
N ASP A 150 2.77 -4.67 -26.21
CA ASP A 150 3.73 -3.87 -26.98
C ASP A 150 5.19 -4.18 -26.63
N GLY A 151 5.53 -5.49 -26.53
CA GLY A 151 6.87 -5.97 -26.17
C GLY A 151 7.26 -5.79 -24.69
N LYS A 152 6.38 -5.23 -23.85
CA LYS A 152 6.63 -4.98 -22.43
C LYS A 152 5.83 -5.92 -21.55
N LYS A 153 6.50 -6.56 -20.59
CA LYS A 153 5.83 -7.31 -19.52
C LYS A 153 5.29 -6.33 -18.49
N ASN A 154 4.08 -6.61 -17.99
CA ASN A 154 3.42 -5.83 -16.96
C ASN A 154 2.89 -6.76 -15.88
N ALA A 155 2.95 -6.32 -14.63
CA ALA A 155 2.29 -6.96 -13.50
C ALA A 155 1.65 -5.90 -12.60
N MET A 156 0.47 -6.23 -12.06
CA MET A 156 -0.30 -5.39 -11.17
C MET A 156 -0.68 -6.19 -9.92
N TYR A 157 -0.45 -5.59 -8.77
CA TYR A 157 -0.73 -6.11 -7.44
C TYR A 157 -1.61 -5.13 -6.68
N LEU A 158 -2.58 -5.63 -5.92
CA LEU A 158 -3.28 -4.87 -4.90
C LEU A 158 -2.64 -5.13 -3.54
N THR A 159 -2.18 -4.06 -2.90
CA THR A 159 -1.57 -4.12 -1.57
C THR A 159 -2.62 -4.09 -0.48
N LYS A 160 -2.22 -4.42 0.76
CA LYS A 160 -3.11 -4.42 1.92
C LYS A 160 -3.54 -3.00 2.32
N GLU A 161 -2.73 -2.02 1.97
CA GLU A 161 -2.91 -0.59 2.20
C GLU A 161 -3.84 0.05 1.16
N ASP A 162 -4.42 -0.76 0.27
CA ASP A 162 -5.33 -0.35 -0.79
C ASP A 162 -4.68 0.51 -1.90
N PHE A 163 -3.49 0.09 -2.32
CA PHE A 163 -2.77 0.68 -3.44
C PHE A 163 -2.54 -0.36 -4.53
N LEU A 164 -2.46 0.10 -5.77
CA LEU A 164 -2.01 -0.67 -6.90
C LEU A 164 -0.51 -0.49 -7.07
N LEU A 165 0.22 -1.59 -7.01
CA LEU A 165 1.64 -1.67 -7.34
C LEU A 165 1.79 -2.28 -8.73
N ILE A 166 2.39 -1.52 -9.64
CA ILE A 166 2.47 -1.85 -11.07
C ILE A 166 3.93 -1.79 -11.51
N PHE A 167 4.39 -2.85 -12.16
CA PHE A 167 5.71 -2.91 -12.79
C PHE A 167 5.58 -3.02 -14.29
N THR A 168 6.45 -2.34 -15.01
CA THR A 168 6.56 -2.43 -16.47
C THR A 168 8.01 -2.59 -16.88
N THR A 169 8.29 -3.48 -17.82
CA THR A 169 9.65 -3.69 -18.33
C THR A 169 10.04 -2.71 -19.45
N GLU A 170 11.33 -2.69 -19.75
CA GLU A 170 11.84 -2.24 -21.04
C GLU A 170 11.27 -3.10 -22.19
N TYR A 171 11.34 -2.56 -23.41
CA TYR A 171 10.86 -3.24 -24.61
C TYR A 171 11.71 -4.49 -24.91
N ASP A 172 11.06 -5.63 -25.12
CA ASP A 172 11.67 -6.94 -25.40
C ASP A 172 12.78 -7.33 -24.40
N SER A 173 12.63 -6.93 -23.14
CA SER A 173 13.59 -7.14 -22.06
C SER A 173 12.87 -7.58 -20.79
N ASP A 174 13.58 -8.34 -19.95
CA ASP A 174 13.09 -8.75 -18.63
C ASP A 174 13.36 -7.69 -17.55
N LYS A 175 13.93 -6.54 -17.92
CA LYS A 175 14.36 -5.52 -16.96
C LYS A 175 13.24 -4.54 -16.63
N ILE A 176 12.95 -4.35 -15.35
CA ILE A 176 11.93 -3.39 -14.89
C ILE A 176 12.39 -1.95 -15.18
N ALA A 177 11.59 -1.20 -15.96
CA ALA A 177 11.86 0.18 -16.36
C ALA A 177 11.06 1.20 -15.54
N ALA A 178 9.90 0.79 -15.02
CA ALA A 178 9.02 1.64 -14.25
C ALA A 178 8.30 0.85 -13.16
N ILE A 179 8.13 1.51 -12.01
CA ILE A 179 7.32 1.04 -10.89
C ILE A 179 6.37 2.17 -10.49
N ARG A 180 5.07 1.90 -10.56
CA ARG A 180 4.03 2.83 -10.13
C ARG A 180 3.33 2.28 -8.90
N TYR A 181 3.15 3.12 -7.90
CA TYR A 181 2.46 2.79 -6.67
C TYR A 181 1.42 3.85 -6.38
N VAL A 182 0.15 3.51 -6.58
CA VAL A 182 -0.96 4.47 -6.64
C VAL A 182 -2.12 4.02 -5.76
N ALA A 183 -2.71 4.95 -5.02
CA ALA A 183 -3.91 4.70 -4.23
C ALA A 183 -4.99 4.14 -5.16
N TYR A 184 -5.68 3.08 -4.75
CA TYR A 184 -6.66 2.44 -5.63
C TYR A 184 -7.78 3.42 -5.98
N ASP A 185 -8.40 4.02 -4.97
CA ASP A 185 -9.51 4.94 -5.15
C ASP A 185 -9.09 6.18 -5.95
N GLU A 186 -9.93 6.56 -6.92
CA GLU A 186 -9.74 7.72 -7.80
C GLU A 186 -8.53 7.66 -8.75
N SER A 187 -7.81 6.54 -8.81
CA SER A 187 -6.77 6.30 -9.81
C SER A 187 -7.33 6.04 -11.21
N ALA A 188 -6.54 6.36 -12.23
CA ALA A 188 -6.89 6.01 -13.61
C ALA A 188 -6.96 4.48 -13.79
N GLU A 189 -6.13 3.77 -13.06
CA GLU A 189 -6.03 2.32 -13.05
C GLU A 189 -7.30 1.67 -12.47
N SER A 190 -7.83 2.16 -11.35
CA SER A 190 -9.11 1.63 -10.83
C SER A 190 -10.29 1.93 -11.76
N ILE A 191 -10.29 3.08 -12.44
CA ILE A 191 -11.30 3.41 -13.46
C ILE A 191 -11.24 2.45 -14.66
N ALA A 192 -10.03 2.00 -15.03
CA ALA A 192 -9.83 1.01 -16.08
C ALA A 192 -10.22 -0.42 -15.63
N LEU A 193 -10.13 -0.71 -14.33
CA LEU A 193 -10.55 -1.96 -13.71
C LEU A 193 -12.06 -2.02 -13.39
N ASP A 194 -12.81 -0.95 -13.68
CA ASP A 194 -14.26 -0.92 -13.49
C ASP A 194 -14.96 -1.71 -14.60
N ILE A 195 -15.42 -2.92 -14.25
CA ILE A 195 -16.06 -3.85 -15.17
C ILE A 195 -17.55 -3.56 -15.38
N SER A 196 -18.14 -2.63 -14.62
CA SER A 196 -19.54 -2.20 -14.79
C SER A 196 -19.82 -1.69 -16.21
N LYS A 197 -18.82 -1.11 -16.88
CA LYS A 197 -18.92 -0.56 -18.25
C LYS A 197 -19.22 -1.63 -19.29
N MET A 198 -19.01 -2.91 -18.98
CA MET A 198 -19.36 -4.00 -19.89
C MET A 198 -20.86 -4.33 -19.88
N LEU A 199 -21.56 -3.93 -18.83
CA LEU A 199 -22.96 -4.29 -18.65
C LEU A 199 -23.84 -3.66 -19.75
N GLY A 200 -24.68 -4.49 -20.37
CA GLY A 200 -25.54 -4.07 -21.48
C GLY A 200 -24.84 -3.96 -22.84
N LEU A 201 -23.52 -4.17 -22.91
CA LEU A 201 -22.82 -4.28 -24.18
C LEU A 201 -23.05 -5.66 -24.80
N ILE A 202 -22.92 -5.72 -26.13
CA ILE A 202 -22.82 -6.99 -26.87
C ILE A 202 -21.38 -7.48 -26.72
N ALA A 203 -21.20 -8.71 -26.25
CA ALA A 203 -19.90 -9.35 -26.05
C ALA A 203 -19.98 -10.84 -26.40
N THR A 204 -19.44 -11.20 -27.55
CA THR A 204 -19.22 -12.59 -27.95
C THR A 204 -18.10 -13.25 -27.15
N GLU A 205 -18.05 -14.58 -27.10
CA GLU A 205 -16.95 -15.31 -26.42
C GLU A 205 -15.56 -14.86 -26.93
N GLU A 206 -15.44 -14.61 -28.24
CA GLU A 206 -14.18 -14.17 -28.85
C GLU A 206 -13.80 -12.73 -28.46
N GLU A 207 -14.77 -11.83 -28.25
CA GLU A 207 -14.50 -10.48 -27.74
C GLU A 207 -14.08 -10.52 -26.27
N ILE A 208 -14.70 -11.39 -25.46
CA ILE A 208 -14.33 -11.59 -24.07
C ILE A 208 -12.90 -12.13 -23.98
N LYS A 209 -12.54 -13.13 -24.79
CA LYS A 209 -11.18 -13.71 -24.83
C LYS A 209 -10.09 -12.74 -25.26
N LYS A 210 -10.41 -11.67 -26.00
CA LYS A 210 -9.44 -10.63 -26.35
C LYS A 210 -9.00 -9.80 -25.14
N ILE A 211 -9.83 -9.74 -24.11
CA ILE A 211 -9.63 -8.88 -22.94
C ILE A 211 -9.29 -9.71 -21.70
N PHE A 212 -9.90 -10.89 -21.56
CA PHE A 212 -9.82 -11.71 -20.36
C PHE A 212 -9.47 -13.16 -20.66
N ASP A 213 -8.79 -13.78 -19.70
CA ASP A 213 -8.60 -15.23 -19.66
C ASP A 213 -9.78 -15.90 -18.98
N ILE A 214 -10.57 -16.65 -19.76
CA ILE A 214 -11.77 -17.37 -19.27
C ILE A 214 -11.32 -18.65 -18.58
N LYS A 215 -11.60 -18.76 -17.27
CA LYS A 215 -11.22 -19.91 -16.44
C LYS A 215 -12.19 -21.07 -16.55
N ASP A 216 -13.47 -20.77 -16.67
CA ASP A 216 -14.53 -21.76 -16.80
C ASP A 216 -15.73 -21.15 -17.52
N LYS A 217 -16.60 -21.99 -18.07
CA LYS A 217 -17.86 -21.57 -18.68
C LYS A 217 -18.98 -22.56 -18.43
N ASN A 218 -20.16 -22.03 -18.15
CA ASN A 218 -21.38 -22.81 -17.99
C ASN A 218 -22.51 -22.19 -18.81
N SER A 219 -23.08 -22.96 -19.73
CA SER A 219 -24.12 -22.50 -20.65
C SER A 219 -25.41 -23.28 -20.44
N ASN A 220 -26.54 -22.56 -20.48
CA ASN A 220 -27.87 -23.14 -20.62
C ASN A 220 -28.56 -22.59 -21.88
N SER A 221 -29.87 -22.80 -22.05
CA SER A 221 -30.60 -22.31 -23.23
C SER A 221 -30.60 -20.79 -23.35
N ASP A 222 -30.59 -20.08 -22.23
CA ASP A 222 -30.92 -18.65 -22.18
C ASP A 222 -29.65 -17.79 -22.07
N ALA A 223 -28.64 -18.27 -21.35
CA ALA A 223 -27.42 -17.53 -21.09
C ALA A 223 -26.20 -18.42 -20.88
N THR A 224 -25.03 -17.79 -21.01
CA THR A 224 -23.73 -18.35 -20.69
C THR A 224 -23.09 -17.55 -19.56
N THR A 225 -22.61 -18.25 -18.54
CA THR A 225 -21.80 -17.68 -17.47
C THR A 225 -20.33 -17.94 -17.76
N TYR A 226 -19.54 -16.87 -17.82
CA TYR A 226 -18.08 -16.91 -17.95
C TYR A 226 -17.44 -16.61 -16.60
N SER A 227 -16.63 -17.54 -16.13
CA SER A 227 -15.82 -17.37 -14.92
C SER A 227 -14.47 -16.80 -15.29
N ILE A 228 -14.17 -15.60 -14.80
CA ILE A 228 -12.90 -14.89 -15.04
C ILE A 228 -12.23 -14.72 -13.68
N GLU A 229 -10.90 -14.61 -13.65
CA GLU A 229 -10.21 -14.38 -12.38
C GLU A 229 -10.70 -13.06 -11.75
N GLY A 230 -11.41 -13.17 -10.63
CA GLY A 230 -11.92 -12.06 -9.83
C GLY A 230 -13.37 -11.64 -10.08
N PHE A 231 -14.01 -12.10 -11.16
CA PHE A 231 -15.43 -11.82 -11.41
C PHE A 231 -16.07 -12.88 -12.30
N ASN A 232 -17.40 -12.92 -12.33
CA ASN A 232 -18.13 -13.67 -13.34
C ASN A 232 -19.02 -12.73 -14.13
N MET A 233 -19.32 -13.16 -15.35
CA MET A 233 -20.16 -12.44 -16.30
C MET A 233 -21.22 -13.38 -16.86
N ILE A 234 -22.48 -12.96 -16.87
CA ILE A 234 -23.57 -13.64 -17.57
C ILE A 234 -23.86 -12.88 -18.87
N VAL A 235 -23.84 -13.62 -19.98
CA VAL A 235 -24.15 -13.15 -21.33
C VAL A 235 -25.39 -13.89 -21.84
N GLU A 236 -26.41 -13.15 -22.29
CA GLU A 236 -27.61 -13.71 -22.92
C GLU A 236 -27.28 -14.31 -24.29
N ASN A 237 -27.67 -15.56 -24.53
CA ASN A 237 -27.25 -16.29 -25.74
C ASN A 237 -27.91 -15.78 -27.03
N GLN A 238 -29.09 -15.17 -26.94
CA GLN A 238 -29.86 -14.75 -28.13
C GLN A 238 -29.22 -13.58 -28.88
N ASN A 239 -28.61 -12.64 -28.15
CA ASN A 239 -28.09 -11.38 -28.67
C ASN A 239 -26.67 -11.06 -28.16
N ASN A 240 -26.08 -11.95 -27.37
CA ASN A 240 -24.78 -11.79 -26.72
C ASN A 240 -24.69 -10.57 -25.80
N ILE A 241 -25.79 -10.14 -25.16
CA ILE A 241 -25.78 -8.99 -24.25
C ILE A 241 -25.29 -9.41 -22.86
N VAL A 242 -24.36 -8.65 -22.29
CA VAL A 242 -23.92 -8.80 -20.90
C VAL A 242 -25.04 -8.38 -19.94
N LYS A 243 -25.65 -9.35 -19.24
CA LYS A 243 -26.82 -9.17 -18.38
C LYS A 243 -26.48 -8.97 -16.91
N SER A 244 -25.44 -9.64 -16.42
CA SER A 244 -25.03 -9.51 -15.02
C SER A 244 -23.54 -9.70 -14.88
N ILE A 245 -22.97 -8.99 -13.91
CA ILE A 245 -21.58 -9.10 -13.53
C ILE A 245 -21.53 -9.14 -12.01
N TRP A 246 -20.79 -10.10 -11.43
CA TRP A 246 -20.54 -10.10 -9.99
C TRP A 246 -19.08 -10.38 -9.66
N LEU A 247 -18.60 -9.70 -8.63
CA LEU A 247 -17.24 -9.83 -8.13
C LEU A 247 -17.14 -11.08 -7.25
N THR A 248 -16.02 -11.79 -7.37
CA THR A 248 -15.69 -12.91 -6.48
C THR A 248 -14.53 -12.57 -5.55
N ASN A 249 -13.48 -11.91 -6.07
CA ASN A 249 -12.35 -11.38 -5.32
C ASN A 249 -11.46 -10.52 -6.25
N GLY A 250 -10.36 -9.95 -5.75
CA GLY A 250 -9.30 -9.40 -6.59
C GLY A 250 -9.40 -7.89 -6.85
N ILE A 251 -8.90 -7.45 -8.01
CA ILE A 251 -8.66 -6.04 -8.31
C ILE A 251 -9.78 -5.32 -9.04
N TYR A 252 -10.70 -6.06 -9.65
CA TYR A 252 -11.80 -5.47 -10.40
C TYR A 252 -12.84 -4.86 -9.46
N ASN A 253 -13.46 -3.77 -9.92
CA ASN A 253 -14.52 -3.09 -9.20
C ASN A 253 -15.78 -2.94 -10.05
N ILE A 254 -16.89 -2.66 -9.38
CA ILE A 254 -18.14 -2.23 -10.00
C ILE A 254 -18.41 -0.83 -9.46
N HIS A 255 -18.25 0.18 -10.32
CA HIS A 255 -18.42 1.59 -9.96
C HIS A 255 -17.63 1.99 -8.70
N GLY A 256 -16.36 1.61 -8.65
CA GLY A 256 -15.46 1.92 -7.54
C GLY A 256 -15.65 1.05 -6.29
N ILE A 257 -16.62 0.13 -6.28
CA ILE A 257 -16.81 -0.82 -5.17
C ILE A 257 -16.14 -2.17 -5.47
N ARG A 258 -15.39 -2.68 -4.50
CA ARG A 258 -14.80 -4.02 -4.51
C ARG A 258 -15.28 -4.90 -3.36
N ILE A 259 -14.97 -6.19 -3.48
CA ILE A 259 -14.95 -7.09 -2.33
C ILE A 259 -13.94 -6.56 -1.30
N GLY A 260 -14.33 -6.53 -0.01
CA GLY A 260 -13.53 -6.00 1.09
C GLY A 260 -13.77 -4.53 1.44
N ASP A 261 -14.47 -3.78 0.57
CA ASP A 261 -14.84 -2.39 0.85
C ASP A 261 -15.93 -2.31 1.94
N SER A 262 -16.17 -1.11 2.48
CA SER A 262 -17.19 -0.89 3.52
C SER A 262 -18.56 -0.55 2.91
N ILE A 263 -19.61 -0.78 3.71
CA ILE A 263 -20.96 -0.32 3.38
C ILE A 263 -21.04 1.22 3.28
N ASP A 264 -20.24 1.95 4.05
CA ASP A 264 -20.20 3.42 4.00
C ASP A 264 -19.71 3.92 2.64
N LYS A 265 -18.72 3.23 2.04
CA LYS A 265 -18.26 3.54 0.68
C LYS A 265 -19.38 3.34 -0.33
N ALA A 266 -20.11 2.23 -0.25
CA ALA A 266 -21.26 1.98 -1.11
C ALA A 266 -22.35 3.05 -0.95
N ASN A 267 -22.66 3.44 0.30
CA ASN A 267 -23.66 4.47 0.57
C ASN A 267 -23.24 5.86 0.07
N LYS A 268 -21.92 6.17 0.08
CA LYS A 268 -21.40 7.41 -0.48
C LYS A 268 -21.57 7.46 -2.01
N LEU A 269 -21.44 6.32 -2.70
CA LEU A 269 -21.51 6.25 -4.15
C LEU A 269 -22.95 6.11 -4.67
N PHE A 270 -23.78 5.32 -4.00
CA PHE A 270 -25.12 4.96 -4.48
C PHE A 270 -26.26 5.58 -3.66
N GLY A 271 -25.95 6.35 -2.62
CA GLY A 271 -26.95 6.82 -1.65
C GLY A 271 -27.42 5.69 -0.72
N PRO A 272 -28.51 5.89 0.03
CA PRO A 272 -29.04 4.85 0.92
C PRO A 272 -29.60 3.65 0.12
N PRO A 273 -29.50 2.42 0.64
CA PRO A 273 -30.07 1.26 -0.02
C PRO A 273 -31.60 1.37 -0.06
N LYS A 274 -32.19 0.95 -1.18
CA LYS A 274 -33.66 0.92 -1.35
C LYS A 274 -34.31 -0.11 -0.44
N ASN A 275 -33.66 -1.27 -0.29
CA ASN A 275 -34.10 -2.35 0.56
C ASN A 275 -32.90 -3.07 1.17
N SER A 276 -33.14 -3.73 2.29
CA SER A 276 -32.21 -4.69 2.89
C SER A 276 -32.93 -5.95 3.32
N SER A 277 -32.27 -7.09 3.22
CA SER A 277 -32.78 -8.37 3.70
C SER A 277 -31.67 -9.19 4.33
N GLU A 278 -32.05 -10.24 5.07
CA GLU A 278 -31.08 -11.26 5.47
C GLU A 278 -30.54 -11.97 4.22
N GLY A 279 -29.21 -12.12 4.16
CA GLY A 279 -28.52 -12.85 3.11
C GLY A 279 -28.09 -14.24 3.58
N VAL A 280 -27.45 -14.99 2.69
CA VAL A 280 -26.87 -16.31 3.03
C VAL A 280 -25.64 -16.17 3.91
N LYS A 281 -25.30 -17.22 4.67
CA LYS A 281 -24.02 -17.33 5.41
C LYS A 281 -23.73 -16.12 6.31
N ASN A 282 -24.69 -15.70 7.13
CA ASN A 282 -24.52 -14.59 8.08
C ASN A 282 -24.20 -13.23 7.41
N THR A 283 -24.79 -12.96 6.26
CA THR A 283 -24.67 -11.67 5.56
C THR A 283 -25.96 -10.87 5.67
N THR A 284 -25.86 -9.55 5.48
CA THR A 284 -26.99 -8.67 5.18
C THR A 284 -26.88 -8.25 3.72
N GLN A 285 -27.93 -8.47 2.94
CA GLN A 285 -27.99 -8.04 1.55
C GLN A 285 -28.65 -6.66 1.46
N TYR A 286 -28.06 -5.79 0.67
CA TYR A 286 -28.54 -4.45 0.36
C TYR A 286 -28.77 -4.32 -1.14
N ILE A 287 -29.91 -3.73 -1.51
CA ILE A 287 -30.26 -3.49 -2.91
C ILE A 287 -30.28 -1.99 -3.13
N TYR A 288 -29.43 -1.53 -4.04
CA TYR A 288 -29.36 -0.16 -4.52
C TYR A 288 -30.04 -0.08 -5.88
N LYS A 289 -30.83 0.97 -6.10
CA LYS A 289 -31.44 1.26 -7.40
C LYS A 289 -30.62 2.36 -8.06
N TYR A 290 -30.24 2.16 -9.32
CA TYR A 290 -29.66 3.24 -10.11
C TYR A 290 -30.77 4.23 -10.50
N GLU A 291 -30.59 5.51 -10.17
CA GLU A 291 -31.48 6.57 -10.63
C GLU A 291 -30.99 7.05 -12.00
N GLY A 292 -31.59 6.52 -13.06
CA GLY A 292 -31.31 6.86 -14.46
C GLY A 292 -32.12 5.98 -15.43
N ASP A 293 -32.27 6.44 -16.67
CA ASP A 293 -33.02 5.73 -17.73
C ASP A 293 -32.19 4.67 -18.47
N THR A 294 -30.93 4.46 -18.08
CA THR A 294 -29.99 3.51 -18.72
C THR A 294 -29.48 2.45 -17.75
N ASN A 295 -29.03 1.31 -18.30
CA ASN A 295 -28.30 0.26 -17.56
C ASN A 295 -27.19 0.89 -16.71
N PRO A 296 -27.04 0.48 -15.43
CA PRO A 296 -27.60 -0.70 -14.74
C PRO A 296 -28.97 -0.47 -14.09
N LYS A 297 -29.77 -1.53 -13.87
CA LYS A 297 -31.06 -1.42 -13.17
C LYS A 297 -30.95 -1.56 -11.64
N ARG A 298 -30.03 -2.38 -11.15
CA ARG A 298 -29.82 -2.60 -9.70
C ARG A 298 -28.41 -3.05 -9.38
N ILE A 299 -27.95 -2.70 -8.19
CA ILE A 299 -26.74 -3.25 -7.57
C ILE A 299 -27.16 -3.99 -6.30
N ILE A 300 -26.65 -5.21 -6.14
CA ILE A 300 -26.86 -6.06 -4.99
C ILE A 300 -25.52 -6.20 -4.27
N ILE A 301 -25.48 -5.82 -2.99
CA ILE A 301 -24.28 -5.89 -2.16
C ILE A 301 -24.59 -6.75 -0.94
N SER A 302 -23.77 -7.76 -0.66
CA SER A 302 -23.86 -8.52 0.59
C SER A 302 -22.72 -8.16 1.52
N ILE A 303 -23.06 -7.75 2.75
CA ILE A 303 -22.12 -7.42 3.81
C ILE A 303 -22.02 -8.59 4.78
N ASP A 304 -20.81 -9.06 5.03
CA ASP A 304 -20.56 -10.01 6.11
C ASP A 304 -20.80 -9.35 7.47
N LYS A 305 -21.69 -9.93 8.29
CA LYS A 305 -22.12 -9.30 9.55
C LYS A 305 -20.98 -9.21 10.57
N ASN A 306 -19.92 -10.02 10.45
CA ASN A 306 -18.81 -10.06 11.40
C ASN A 306 -17.74 -9.01 11.06
N SER A 307 -17.19 -9.08 9.84
CA SER A 307 -16.16 -8.18 9.34
C SER A 307 -16.68 -6.80 8.97
N LYS A 308 -18.00 -6.66 8.75
CA LYS A 308 -18.65 -5.44 8.21
C LYS A 308 -18.10 -5.05 6.83
N LYS A 309 -17.52 -6.00 6.11
CA LYS A 309 -16.98 -5.81 4.76
C LYS A 309 -17.90 -6.40 3.70
N ILE A 310 -17.83 -5.83 2.51
CA ILE A 310 -18.50 -6.34 1.33
C ILE A 310 -17.91 -7.71 0.96
N GLY A 311 -18.75 -8.75 0.97
CA GLY A 311 -18.39 -10.11 0.57
C GLY A 311 -18.94 -10.50 -0.81
N TYR A 312 -19.83 -9.70 -1.37
CA TYR A 312 -20.43 -9.92 -2.70
C TYR A 312 -20.92 -8.59 -3.27
N VAL A 313 -20.70 -8.39 -4.57
CA VAL A 313 -21.25 -7.28 -5.35
C VAL A 313 -21.72 -7.83 -6.68
N GLU A 314 -22.97 -7.57 -7.04
CA GLU A 314 -23.53 -7.90 -8.34
C GLU A 314 -24.21 -6.68 -8.93
N MET A 315 -24.02 -6.49 -10.22
CA MET A 315 -24.69 -5.48 -11.01
C MET A 315 -25.48 -6.14 -12.13
N VAL A 316 -26.76 -5.79 -12.22
CA VAL A 316 -27.71 -6.45 -13.15
C VAL A 316 -28.28 -5.42 -14.13
N ALA A 317 -28.18 -5.75 -15.42
CA ALA A 317 -28.80 -5.03 -16.53
C ALA A 317 -30.27 -5.44 -16.70
N SER A 318 -31.01 -4.61 -17.41
CA SER A 318 -32.39 -4.89 -17.83
C SER A 318 -32.50 -6.04 -18.82
#